data_AF-A0A250VSS9-F1
#
_entry.id   AF-A0A250VSS9-F1
#
_cell.length_a   1.000
_cell.length_b   1.000
_cell.length_c   1.000
_cell.angle_alpha   90.00
_cell.angle_beta   90.00
_cell.angle_gamma   90.00
#
_symmetry.space_group_name_H-M   'P 1'
#
loop_
_entity.id
_entity.type
_entity.pdbx_description
1 polymer ?
#
loop_
_entity_poly.entity_id
_entity_poly.type
_entity_poly.pdbx_seq_one_letter_code
_entity_poly.pdbx_strand_id
1 'polypeptide(L)'
;MNDNSPSRLEMLHFARRIAEQQLTQIDRWIAAEERREAERQHGLAARPPAPDWLIEHGPSGQDSMYVHTGDCWNAGKRSKGVTRDTALRALTEGGAPACPPCRPDTALGILEGLFRRCSAAVHSPSARHALQEGEDAFDLLLGDLDRLGEQFAVSC
;
A
#
# COMPACT_ATOMS: atom_id res chain seq x y z
N MET A 1 -16.97 -52.42 -62.95
CA MET A 1 -16.59 -51.49 -61.88
C MET A 1 -17.72 -50.50 -61.74
N ASN A 2 -18.43 -50.48 -60.62
CA ASN A 2 -19.58 -49.59 -60.45
C ASN A 2 -19.06 -48.17 -60.18
N ASP A 3 -19.44 -47.22 -61.03
CA ASP A 3 -19.37 -45.79 -60.73
C ASP A 3 -20.42 -45.45 -59.67
N ASN A 4 -20.10 -45.77 -58.41
CA ASN A 4 -20.90 -45.40 -57.23
C ASN A 4 -20.23 -44.24 -56.48
N SER A 5 -19.58 -43.33 -57.22
CA SER A 5 -19.02 -42.12 -56.65
C SER A 5 -20.12 -41.08 -56.51
N PRO A 6 -20.23 -40.41 -55.35
CA PRO A 6 -21.27 -39.40 -55.14
C PRO A 6 -21.14 -38.27 -56.16
N SER A 7 -22.28 -37.82 -56.65
CA SER A 7 -22.35 -36.70 -57.57
C SER A 7 -21.85 -35.41 -56.89
N ARG A 8 -21.41 -34.46 -57.71
CA ARG A 8 -21.00 -33.13 -57.23
C ARG A 8 -22.10 -32.43 -56.43
N LEU A 9 -23.37 -32.62 -56.80
CA LEU A 9 -24.50 -32.03 -56.09
C LEU A 9 -24.63 -32.59 -54.67
N GLU A 10 -24.48 -33.91 -54.50
CA GLU A 10 -24.53 -34.55 -53.18
C GLU A 10 -23.37 -34.10 -52.28
N MET A 11 -22.17 -33.95 -52.84
CA MET A 11 -21.03 -33.40 -52.11
C MET A 11 -21.28 -31.96 -51.64
N LEU A 12 -21.89 -31.12 -52.47
CA LEU A 12 -22.23 -29.74 -52.10
C LEU A 12 -23.32 -29.68 -51.01
N HIS A 13 -24.34 -30.53 -51.09
CA HIS A 13 -25.35 -30.63 -50.02
C HIS A 13 -24.75 -31.12 -48.71
N PHE A 14 -23.80 -32.06 -48.77
CA PHE A 14 -23.06 -32.50 -47.60
C PHE A 14 -22.23 -31.36 -47.00
N ALA A 15 -21.44 -30.67 -47.83
CA ALA A 15 -20.65 -29.53 -47.39
C ALA A 15 -21.50 -28.44 -46.75
N ARG A 16 -22.69 -28.15 -47.30
CA ARG A 16 -23.65 -27.20 -46.72
C ARG A 16 -24.06 -27.61 -45.29
N ARG A 17 -24.43 -28.86 -45.07
CA ARG A 17 -24.83 -29.35 -43.74
C ARG A 17 -23.70 -29.23 -42.72
N ILE A 18 -22.47 -29.53 -43.14
CA ILE A 18 -21.30 -29.38 -42.27
C ILE A 18 -21.07 -27.89 -41.93
N ALA A 19 -21.15 -27.01 -42.92
CA ALA A 19 -21.02 -25.57 -42.70
C ALA A 19 -22.09 -25.03 -41.73
N GLU A 20 -23.34 -25.46 -41.85
CA GLU A 20 -24.43 -25.09 -40.93
C GLU A 20 -24.16 -25.56 -39.49
N GLN A 21 -23.65 -26.78 -39.33
CA GLN A 21 -23.25 -27.29 -38.02
C GLN A 21 -22.09 -26.49 -37.43
N GLN A 22 -21.10 -26.13 -38.26
CA GLN A 22 -19.97 -25.30 -37.83
C GLN A 22 -20.42 -23.90 -37.42
N LEU A 23 -21.32 -23.26 -38.17
CA LEU A 23 -21.89 -21.97 -37.81
C LEU A 23 -22.59 -22.05 -36.44
N THR A 24 -23.43 -23.07 -36.23
CA THR A 24 -24.11 -23.29 -34.95
C THR A 24 -23.11 -23.44 -33.79
N GLN A 25 -21.99 -24.13 -34.04
CA GLN A 25 -20.94 -24.30 -33.03
C GLN A 25 -20.21 -22.98 -32.73
N ILE A 26 -19.91 -22.20 -33.76
CA ILE A 26 -19.28 -20.88 -33.64
C ILE A 26 -20.21 -19.93 -32.88
N ASP A 27 -21.50 -19.89 -33.19
CA ASP A 27 -22.48 -19.04 -32.52
C ASP A 27 -22.55 -19.32 -31.01
N ARG A 28 -22.44 -20.59 -30.61
CA ARG A 28 -22.36 -20.96 -29.18
C ARG A 28 -21.09 -20.45 -28.52
N TRP A 29 -19.96 -20.47 -29.21
CA TRP A 29 -18.70 -19.92 -28.68
C TRP A 29 -18.75 -18.40 -28.58
N ILE A 30 -19.33 -17.73 -29.58
CA ILE A 30 -19.56 -16.28 -29.57
C ILE A 30 -20.40 -15.91 -28.35
N ALA A 31 -21.57 -16.53 -28.17
CA ALA A 31 -22.45 -16.23 -27.04
C ALA A 31 -21.77 -16.47 -25.68
N ALA A 32 -20.93 -17.50 -25.57
CA ALA A 32 -20.16 -17.76 -24.37
C ALA A 32 -19.11 -16.65 -24.11
N GLU A 33 -18.47 -16.14 -25.15
CA GLU A 33 -17.48 -15.07 -25.02
C GLU A 33 -18.11 -13.71 -24.78
N GLU A 34 -19.23 -13.40 -25.44
CA GLU A 34 -20.03 -12.21 -25.16
C GLU A 34 -20.48 -12.17 -23.70
N ARG A 35 -20.90 -13.31 -23.13
CA ARG A 35 -21.22 -13.39 -21.70
C ARG A 35 -20.01 -13.08 -20.83
N ARG A 36 -18.84 -13.64 -21.13
CA ARG A 36 -17.61 -13.35 -20.38
C ARG A 36 -17.23 -11.88 -20.46
N GLU A 37 -17.36 -11.26 -21.63
CA GLU A 37 -17.09 -9.84 -21.82
C GLU A 37 -18.09 -8.98 -21.03
N ALA A 38 -19.38 -9.30 -21.08
CA ALA A 38 -20.39 -8.61 -20.30
C ALA A 38 -20.12 -8.71 -18.78
N GLU A 39 -19.72 -9.88 -18.28
CA GLU A 39 -19.33 -10.07 -16.88
C GLU A 39 -18.08 -9.25 -16.52
N ARG A 40 -17.07 -9.18 -17.40
CA ARG A 40 -15.89 -8.32 -17.23
C ARG A 40 -16.27 -6.86 -17.14
N GLN A 41 -17.07 -6.36 -18.09
CA GLN A 41 -17.50 -4.96 -18.14
C GLN A 41 -18.36 -4.61 -16.94
N HIS A 42 -19.28 -5.49 -16.55
CA HIS A 42 -20.06 -5.32 -15.33
C HIS A 42 -19.16 -5.29 -14.10
N GLY A 43 -18.17 -6.18 -14.00
CA GLY A 43 -17.20 -6.20 -12.91
C GLY A 43 -16.36 -4.93 -12.80
N LEU A 44 -16.02 -4.30 -13.93
CA LEU A 44 -15.31 -3.01 -13.95
C LEU A 44 -16.24 -1.85 -13.54
N ALA A 45 -17.45 -1.81 -14.09
CA ALA A 45 -18.43 -0.74 -13.81
C ALA A 45 -18.97 -0.81 -12.37
N ALA A 46 -19.18 -2.01 -11.84
CA ALA A 46 -19.68 -2.23 -10.49
C ALA A 46 -18.56 -2.34 -9.44
N ARG A 47 -17.29 -2.14 -9.82
CA ARG A 47 -16.17 -2.23 -8.88
C ARG A 47 -16.34 -1.17 -7.79
N PRO A 48 -16.39 -1.55 -6.51
CA PRO A 48 -16.38 -0.57 -5.42
C PRO A 48 -15.13 0.30 -5.52
N PRO A 49 -15.19 1.57 -5.08
CA PRO A 49 -14.01 2.39 -4.97
C PRO A 49 -12.94 1.67 -4.15
N ALA A 50 -11.67 1.90 -4.50
CA ALA A 50 -10.57 1.36 -3.72
C ALA A 50 -10.72 1.81 -2.25
N PRO A 51 -10.56 0.90 -1.28
CA PRO A 51 -10.72 1.25 0.12
C PRO A 51 -9.58 2.16 0.57
N ASP A 52 -9.90 3.22 1.32
CA ASP A 52 -8.90 4.16 1.83
C ASP A 52 -7.96 3.53 2.89
N TRP A 53 -8.35 2.38 3.44
CA TRP A 53 -7.63 1.71 4.52
C TRP A 53 -7.57 0.21 4.28
N LEU A 54 -6.42 -0.37 4.61
CA LEU A 54 -6.13 -1.77 4.44
C LEU A 54 -5.61 -2.37 5.75
N ILE A 55 -6.02 -3.60 6.06
CA ILE A 55 -5.41 -4.42 7.12
C ILE A 55 -4.73 -5.60 6.45
N GLU A 56 -3.41 -5.69 6.64
CA GLU A 56 -2.62 -6.83 6.21
C GLU A 56 -2.70 -7.95 7.25
N HIS A 57 -3.03 -9.15 6.79
CA HIS A 57 -3.13 -10.32 7.65
C HIS A 57 -1.95 -11.28 7.47
N GLY A 58 -1.57 -11.92 8.58
CA GLY A 58 -0.57 -12.96 8.59
C GLY A 58 -0.99 -14.24 7.86
N PRO A 59 -0.10 -15.25 7.80
CA PRO A 59 -0.38 -16.51 7.11
C PRO A 59 -1.62 -17.25 7.61
N SER A 60 -1.94 -17.12 8.91
CA SER A 60 -3.15 -17.67 9.54
C SER A 60 -4.44 -16.96 9.11
N GLY A 61 -4.32 -15.73 8.59
CA GLY A 61 -5.44 -14.86 8.25
C GLY A 61 -6.17 -14.26 9.45
N GLN A 62 -5.79 -14.63 10.68
CA GLN A 62 -6.42 -14.15 11.91
C GLN A 62 -5.66 -12.96 12.50
N ASP A 63 -4.32 -13.01 12.45
CA ASP A 63 -3.47 -12.00 13.06
C ASP A 63 -3.30 -10.80 12.11
N SER A 64 -3.61 -9.60 12.61
CA SER A 64 -3.36 -8.36 11.89
C SER A 64 -1.89 -8.00 12.01
N MET A 65 -1.19 -7.93 10.88
CA MET A 65 0.25 -7.64 10.84
C MET A 65 0.54 -6.15 10.70
N TYR A 66 -0.18 -5.44 9.83
CA TYR A 66 -0.02 -4.00 9.64
C TYR A 66 -1.34 -3.37 9.19
N VAL A 67 -1.58 -2.15 9.64
CA VAL A 67 -2.57 -1.26 9.02
C VAL A 67 -1.86 -0.41 7.98
N HIS A 68 -2.51 -0.12 6.85
CA HIS A 68 -2.00 0.69 5.75
C HIS A 68 -3.06 1.68 5.22
N THR A 69 -2.61 2.72 4.52
CA THR A 69 -3.47 3.49 3.62
C THR A 69 -3.78 2.67 2.36
N GLY A 70 -4.89 3.01 1.69
CA GLY A 70 -5.40 2.31 0.51
C GLY A 70 -4.44 2.25 -0.68
N ASP A 71 -3.54 3.22 -0.76
CA ASP A 71 -2.56 3.43 -1.83
C ASP A 71 -1.14 3.01 -1.44
N CYS A 72 -0.96 2.37 -0.27
CA CYS A 72 0.35 1.95 0.21
C CYS A 72 0.98 0.91 -0.73
N TRP A 73 2.08 1.28 -1.38
CA TRP A 73 2.84 0.40 -2.27
C TRP A 73 3.43 -0.83 -1.54
N ASN A 74 3.62 -0.74 -0.22
CA ASN A 74 4.18 -1.80 0.61
C ASN A 74 3.11 -2.68 1.28
N ALA A 75 1.83 -2.50 0.93
CA ALA A 75 0.77 -3.37 1.46
C ALA A 75 0.91 -4.80 0.92
N GLY A 76 0.94 -5.79 1.80
CA GLY A 76 1.06 -7.19 1.40
C GLY A 76 -0.14 -7.69 0.59
N LYS A 77 0.05 -8.78 -0.17
CA LYS A 77 -1.00 -9.40 -1.01
C LYS A 77 -2.24 -9.87 -0.23
N ARG A 78 -2.14 -10.01 1.10
CA ARG A 78 -3.22 -10.45 2.00
C ARG A 78 -3.92 -9.27 2.69
N SER A 79 -3.79 -8.08 2.13
CA SER A 79 -4.45 -6.88 2.63
C SER A 79 -5.93 -6.87 2.28
N LYS A 80 -6.78 -6.55 3.26
CA LYS A 80 -8.23 -6.40 3.07
C LYS A 80 -8.66 -4.97 3.29
N GLY A 81 -9.54 -4.48 2.42
CA GLY A 81 -10.21 -3.19 2.56
C GLY A 81 -11.07 -3.14 3.81
N VAL A 82 -10.90 -2.08 4.60
CA VAL A 82 -11.70 -1.83 5.80
C VAL A 82 -12.18 -0.39 5.85
N THR A 83 -13.20 -0.16 6.69
CA THR A 83 -13.63 1.21 7.00
C THR A 83 -12.59 1.93 7.86
N ARG A 84 -12.65 3.26 7.85
CA ARG A 84 -11.82 4.12 8.72
C ARG A 84 -11.90 3.72 10.19
N ASP A 85 -13.10 3.45 10.70
CA ASP A 85 -13.30 3.09 12.11
C ASP A 85 -12.69 1.72 12.46
N THR A 86 -12.74 0.77 11.52
CA THR A 86 -12.10 -0.53 11.71
C THR A 86 -10.57 -0.42 11.69
N ALA A 87 -10.02 0.42 10.80
CA ALA A 87 -8.57 0.72 10.79
C ALA A 87 -8.13 1.41 12.09
N LEU A 88 -8.92 2.36 12.58
CA LEU A 88 -8.68 3.04 13.84
C LEU A 88 -8.69 2.06 15.01
N ARG A 89 -9.73 1.23 15.15
CA ARG A 89 -9.81 0.20 16.20
C ARG A 89 -8.66 -0.80 16.11
N ALA A 90 -8.25 -1.20 14.90
CA ALA A 90 -7.11 -2.11 14.74
C ALA A 90 -5.81 -1.51 15.30
N LEU A 91 -5.57 -0.21 15.09
CA LEU A 91 -4.41 0.50 15.62
C LEU A 91 -4.49 0.75 17.14
N THR A 92 -5.67 1.06 17.68
CA THR A 92 -5.81 1.51 19.07
C THR A 92 -6.16 0.40 20.05
N GLU A 93 -7.01 -0.55 19.64
CA GLU A 93 -7.55 -1.62 20.49
C GLU A 93 -7.02 -2.99 20.07
N GLY A 94 -6.89 -3.23 18.77
CA GLY A 94 -6.49 -4.52 18.20
C GLY A 94 -4.99 -4.80 18.24
N GLY A 95 -4.16 -3.80 18.57
CA GLY A 95 -2.70 -3.94 18.67
C GLY A 95 -1.98 -4.13 17.33
N ALA A 96 -2.65 -3.90 16.21
CA ALA A 96 -2.01 -3.95 14.90
C ALA A 96 -1.05 -2.75 14.74
N PRO A 97 0.21 -2.95 14.34
CA PRO A 97 1.12 -1.84 14.14
C PRO A 97 0.77 -1.03 12.89
N ALA A 98 1.09 0.27 12.91
CA ALA A 98 1.00 1.13 11.74
C ALA A 98 2.14 0.83 10.78
N CYS A 99 1.84 0.73 9.48
CA CYS A 99 2.86 0.59 8.44
C CYS A 99 3.76 1.84 8.40
N PRO A 100 5.09 1.71 8.63
CA PRO A 100 5.98 2.87 8.68
C PRO A 100 6.05 3.67 7.36
N PRO A 101 6.05 3.04 6.17
CA PRO A 101 6.01 3.77 4.89
C PRO A 101 4.82 4.71 4.69
N CYS A 102 3.60 4.28 4.98
CA CYS A 102 2.39 5.08 4.69
C CYS A 102 1.82 5.81 5.92
N ARG A 103 2.32 5.52 7.13
CA ARG A 103 1.96 6.19 8.40
C ARG A 103 0.44 6.41 8.57
N PRO A 104 -0.36 5.33 8.54
CA PRO A 104 -1.81 5.45 8.61
C PRO A 104 -2.30 5.98 9.96
N ASP A 105 -1.54 5.78 11.04
CA ASP A 105 -1.77 6.38 12.35
C ASP A 105 -1.73 7.91 12.34
N THR A 106 -0.88 8.48 11.50
CA THR A 106 -0.77 9.93 11.30
C THR A 106 -1.90 10.41 10.42
N ALA A 107 -2.19 9.72 9.31
CA ALA A 107 -3.32 10.02 8.44
C ALA A 107 -4.69 9.90 9.15
N LEU A 108 -4.80 9.03 10.15
CA LEU A 108 -5.98 8.88 11.02
C LEU A 108 -6.01 9.89 12.17
N GLY A 109 -4.95 10.66 12.41
CA GLY A 109 -4.84 11.68 13.45
C GLY A 109 -4.52 11.15 14.85
N ILE A 110 -4.07 9.90 14.98
CA ILE A 110 -3.76 9.26 16.28
C ILE A 110 -2.52 9.90 16.91
N LEU A 111 -1.47 10.12 16.12
CA LEU A 111 -0.21 10.70 16.61
C LEU A 111 -0.20 12.23 16.66
N GLU A 112 -1.02 12.93 15.86
CA GLU A 112 -1.15 14.40 15.93
C GLU A 112 -1.77 14.88 17.26
N GLY A 113 -2.49 14.01 17.97
CA GLY A 113 -3.01 14.29 19.31
C GLY A 113 -1.94 14.36 20.42
N LEU A 114 -0.72 13.86 20.19
CA LEU A 114 0.36 13.89 21.17
C LEU A 114 1.18 15.20 21.12
N PHE A 115 1.26 15.87 19.97
CA PHE A 115 1.97 17.16 19.87
C PHE A 115 1.21 18.30 20.59
N ARG A 116 -0.12 18.26 20.67
CA ARG A 116 -0.92 19.31 21.33
C ARG A 116 -0.92 19.23 22.86
N ARG A 117 -0.56 18.08 23.46
CA ARG A 117 -0.45 17.93 24.92
C ARG A 117 0.97 18.18 25.46
N CYS A 118 2.01 18.04 24.64
CA CYS A 118 3.39 18.33 25.08
C CYS A 118 3.71 19.84 25.15
N SER A 119 3.02 20.71 24.40
CA SER A 119 3.27 22.16 24.48
C SER A 119 2.91 22.77 25.84
N ALA A 120 1.99 22.17 26.60
CA ALA A 120 1.63 22.61 27.94
C ALA A 120 2.61 22.11 29.04
N ALA A 121 3.33 21.01 28.81
CA ALA A 121 4.25 20.44 29.80
C ALA A 121 5.68 21.04 29.74
N VAL A 122 6.10 21.57 28.58
CA VAL A 122 7.46 22.12 28.38
C VAL A 122 7.64 23.55 28.92
N HIS A 123 6.56 24.22 29.38
CA HIS A 123 6.64 25.57 29.96
C HIS A 123 6.72 25.61 31.49
N SER A 124 7.08 24.51 32.16
CA SER A 124 7.38 24.55 33.60
C SER A 124 8.70 25.31 33.86
N PRO A 125 8.72 26.37 34.69
CA PRO A 125 9.93 27.16 34.96
C PRO A 125 11.05 26.40 35.70
N SER A 126 10.77 25.19 36.21
CA SER A 126 11.67 24.47 37.11
C SER A 126 12.83 23.73 36.43
N ALA A 127 12.81 23.55 35.10
CA ALA A 127 13.84 22.80 34.37
C ALA A 127 14.98 23.68 33.82
N ARG A 128 14.83 25.01 33.79
CA ARG A 128 15.87 25.93 33.26
C ARG A 128 17.08 26.08 34.17
N HIS A 129 16.95 25.84 35.48
CA HIS A 129 18.06 26.02 36.42
C HIS A 129 19.11 24.89 36.37
N ALA A 130 18.74 23.70 35.89
CA ALA A 130 19.61 22.51 35.94
C ALA A 130 20.57 22.38 34.73
N LEU A 131 20.37 23.14 33.66
CA LEU A 131 21.22 23.09 32.47
C LEU A 131 22.29 24.21 32.44
N GLN A 132 22.13 25.27 33.23
CA GLN A 132 23.12 26.37 33.28
C GLN A 132 24.40 25.99 34.04
N GLU A 133 24.31 25.12 35.06
CA GLU A 133 25.49 24.74 35.87
C GLU A 133 26.44 23.74 35.16
N GLY A 134 26.02 23.15 34.04
CA GLY A 134 26.82 22.19 33.29
C GLY A 134 27.71 22.81 32.19
N GLU A 135 27.37 24.01 31.71
CA GLU A 135 28.12 24.68 30.64
C GLU A 135 29.25 25.58 31.19
N ASP A 136 29.11 26.13 32.40
CA ASP A 136 30.12 27.00 33.03
C ASP A 136 31.40 26.23 33.48
N ALA A 137 31.33 24.90 33.64
CA ALA A 137 32.49 24.08 34.02
C ALA A 137 33.35 23.64 32.82
N PHE A 138 32.80 23.64 31.60
CA PHE A 138 33.49 23.16 30.41
C PHE A 138 34.33 24.27 29.74
N ASP A 139 33.90 25.54 29.85
CA ASP A 139 34.61 26.69 29.28
C ASP A 139 35.83 27.16 30.10
N LEU A 140 35.95 26.75 31.37
CA LEU A 140 37.13 27.08 32.20
C LEU A 140 38.34 26.14 31.99
N LEU A 141 38.18 25.02 31.30
CA LEU A 141 39.26 24.04 31.07
C LEU A 141 39.79 23.99 29.63
N LEU A 142 39.12 24.64 28.67
CA LEU A 142 39.61 24.76 27.28
C LEU A 142 40.23 26.14 26.95
N GLY A 143 40.31 27.07 27.91
CA GLY A 143 40.92 28.39 27.74
C GLY A 143 42.43 28.48 27.95
N ASP A 144 43.08 27.42 28.43
CA ASP A 144 44.50 27.44 28.87
C ASP A 144 45.51 26.80 27.89
N LEU A 145 45.08 26.39 26.68
CA LEU A 145 45.97 25.76 25.69
C LEU A 145 46.21 26.55 24.39
N ASP A 146 45.62 27.74 24.24
CA ASP A 146 45.84 28.60 23.05
C ASP A 146 46.85 29.74 23.29
N ARG A 147 47.52 29.79 24.45
CA ARG A 147 48.42 30.90 24.84
C ARG A 147 49.92 30.57 24.94
N LEU A 148 50.39 29.45 24.39
CA LEU A 148 51.81 29.09 24.37
C LEU A 148 52.30 28.56 23.01
N GLY A 149 51.84 29.18 21.91
CA GLY A 149 52.23 28.82 20.54
C GLY A 149 52.76 29.96 19.65
N GLU A 150 52.85 31.20 20.14
CA GLU A 150 53.31 32.35 19.35
C GLU A 150 54.56 33.00 19.96
N GLN A 151 55.69 32.33 19.80
CA GLN A 151 57.01 32.96 19.77
C GLN A 151 57.86 32.14 18.79
N PHE A 152 58.23 32.75 17.66
CA PHE A 152 59.34 32.47 16.73
C PHE A 152 58.95 32.45 15.23
N ALA A 153 59.15 33.61 14.59
CA ALA A 153 59.59 33.89 13.19
C ALA A 153 58.99 35.27 12.77
N VAL A 154 59.65 36.43 12.78
CA VAL A 154 60.92 36.90 12.18
C VAL A 154 60.99 36.75 10.66
N SER A 155 60.88 37.93 10.00
CA SER A 155 61.60 38.40 8.81
C SER A 155 61.49 37.60 7.50
N CYS A 156 60.74 38.15 6.53
CA CYS A 156 61.24 38.77 5.30
C CYS A 156 60.05 39.26 4.45
#